data_AF-A0A9D7U6M8-F1
#
_entry.id   AF-A0A9D7U6M8-F1
#
_cell.length_a   1.000
_cell.length_b   1.000
_cell.length_c   1.000
_cell.angle_alpha   90.00
_cell.angle_beta   90.00
_cell.angle_gamma   90.00
#
_symmetry.space_group_name_H-M   'P 1'
#
loop_
_entity.id
_entity.type
_entity.pdbx_description
1 polymer ?
#
loop_
_entity_poly.entity_id
_entity_poly.type
_entity_poly.pdbx_seq_one_letter_code
_entity_poly.pdbx_strand_id
1 'polypeptide(L)'
;MQNQIRTGRMLDVNALATSKTKVTLGFKCEPVLKMDLALEAERFGMSLSEYVEVLVARRHENGPESELKSVIEQLKRRLTLYENDLLYKFFNKYKGQTFHFKDQMGKESDLLIDQPHHIYYYLLNAVKFN
;
A
#
# COMPACT_ATOMS: atom_id res chain seq x y z
N MET A 1 -7.46 -21.07 -40.78
CA MET A 1 -6.55 -20.12 -40.10
C MET A 1 -6.87 -18.73 -40.63
N GLN A 2 -7.52 -17.88 -39.84
CA GLN A 2 -7.90 -16.52 -40.26
C GLN A 2 -6.77 -15.54 -39.94
N ASN A 3 -6.27 -14.84 -40.97
CA ASN A 3 -5.29 -13.77 -40.85
C ASN A 3 -5.93 -12.57 -40.13
N GLN A 4 -5.49 -12.30 -38.90
CA GLN A 4 -5.83 -11.05 -38.21
C GLN A 4 -5.04 -9.89 -38.81
N ILE A 5 -5.72 -9.05 -39.59
CA ILE A 5 -5.16 -7.80 -40.12
C ILE A 5 -4.99 -6.83 -38.95
N ARG A 6 -3.73 -6.57 -38.54
CA ARG A 6 -3.39 -5.52 -37.57
C ARG A 6 -3.59 -4.14 -38.21
N THR A 7 -4.79 -3.59 -38.10
CA THR A 7 -5.08 -2.19 -38.44
C THR A 7 -4.92 -1.32 -37.19
N GLY A 8 -3.71 -0.81 -36.93
CA GLY A 8 -3.49 0.15 -35.84
C GLY A 8 -2.33 1.09 -36.17
N ARG A 9 -2.60 2.41 -36.19
CA ARG A 9 -1.52 3.40 -36.13
C ARG A 9 -0.83 3.26 -34.77
N MET A 10 0.50 3.25 -34.76
CA MET A 10 1.28 3.17 -33.53
C MET A 10 1.01 4.44 -32.69
N LEU A 11 0.68 4.25 -31.42
CA LEU A 11 0.37 5.33 -30.50
C LEU A 11 1.66 6.11 -30.19
N ASP A 12 1.66 7.43 -30.40
CA ASP A 12 2.77 8.29 -30.00
C ASP A 12 2.65 8.63 -28.51
N VAL A 13 3.39 7.88 -27.69
CA VAL A 13 3.38 8.01 -26.23
C VAL A 13 3.96 9.36 -25.77
N ASN A 14 4.91 9.93 -26.53
CA ASN A 14 5.55 11.19 -26.16
C ASN A 14 4.61 12.38 -26.39
N ALA A 15 3.86 12.36 -27.51
CA ALA A 15 2.83 13.36 -27.76
C ALA A 15 1.75 13.35 -26.66
N LEU A 16 1.35 12.16 -26.20
CA LEU A 16 0.38 12.00 -25.12
C LEU A 16 0.90 12.51 -23.76
N ALA A 17 2.17 12.28 -23.43
CA ALA A 17 2.76 12.73 -22.18
C ALA A 17 2.79 14.27 -22.05
N THR A 18 2.84 14.99 -23.18
CA THR A 18 2.84 16.46 -23.22
C THR A 18 1.45 17.09 -23.38
N SER A 19 0.43 16.28 -23.67
CA SER A 19 -0.92 16.79 -23.92
C SER A 19 -1.60 17.23 -22.62
N LYS A 20 -2.16 18.45 -22.61
CA LYS A 20 -3.01 18.96 -21.52
C LYS A 20 -4.50 18.69 -21.73
N THR A 21 -4.88 18.19 -22.90
CA THR A 21 -6.28 17.93 -23.28
C THR A 21 -6.62 16.46 -23.07
N LYS A 22 -7.89 16.18 -22.74
CA LYS A 22 -8.40 14.81 -22.67
C LYS A 22 -8.26 14.16 -24.06
N VAL A 23 -7.83 12.91 -24.06
CA VAL A 23 -7.64 12.09 -25.27
C VAL A 23 -8.64 10.94 -25.28
N THR A 24 -9.12 10.56 -26.47
CA THR A 24 -10.06 9.44 -26.60
C THR A 24 -9.31 8.12 -26.67
N LEU A 25 -9.63 7.21 -25.76
CA LEU A 25 -9.18 5.82 -25.82
C LEU A 25 -10.17 4.98 -26.63
N GLY A 26 -9.77 4.55 -27.83
CA GLY A 26 -10.55 3.62 -28.65
C GLY A 26 -9.89 2.26 -28.70
N PHE A 27 -10.56 1.22 -28.21
CA PHE A 27 -10.11 -0.18 -28.35
C PHE A 27 -11.22 -1.06 -28.91
N LYS A 28 -10.81 -2.07 -29.70
CA LYS A 28 -11.71 -3.14 -30.16
C LYS A 28 -11.77 -4.21 -29.07
N CYS A 29 -12.98 -4.66 -28.75
CA CYS A 29 -13.23 -5.73 -27.79
C CYS A 29 -14.34 -6.64 -28.31
N GLU A 30 -14.45 -7.82 -27.70
CA GLU A 30 -15.56 -8.73 -27.98
C GLU A 30 -16.91 -8.11 -27.56
N PRO A 31 -18.00 -8.34 -28.32
CA PRO A 31 -19.31 -7.77 -28.01
C PRO A 31 -19.80 -8.11 -26.60
N VAL A 32 -19.53 -9.33 -26.12
CA VAL A 32 -19.90 -9.80 -24.78
C VAL A 32 -19.27 -8.93 -23.71
N LEU A 33 -17.95 -8.70 -23.80
CA LEU A 33 -17.23 -7.84 -22.85
C LEU A 33 -17.78 -6.41 -22.83
N LYS A 34 -18.13 -5.86 -23.99
CA LYS A 34 -18.73 -4.52 -24.07
C LYS A 34 -20.08 -4.47 -23.37
N MET A 35 -20.89 -5.52 -23.50
CA MET A 35 -22.19 -5.62 -22.86
C MET A 35 -22.03 -5.73 -21.34
N ASP A 36 -21.12 -6.57 -20.86
CA ASP A 36 -20.86 -6.74 -19.43
C ASP A 36 -20.43 -5.42 -18.77
N LEU A 37 -19.48 -4.71 -19.38
CA LEU A 37 -19.03 -3.40 -18.90
C LEU A 37 -20.15 -2.35 -18.92
N ALA A 38 -21.04 -2.39 -19.91
CA ALA A 38 -22.16 -1.46 -19.99
C ALA A 38 -23.21 -1.72 -18.90
N LEU A 39 -23.53 -2.99 -18.64
CA LEU A 39 -24.43 -3.39 -17.55
C LEU A 39 -23.85 -3.04 -16.18
N GLU A 40 -22.54 -3.21 -15.99
CA GLU A 40 -21.86 -2.79 -14.76
C GLU A 40 -21.92 -1.27 -14.60
N ALA A 41 -21.58 -0.49 -15.63
CA ALA A 41 -21.66 0.97 -15.59
C ALA A 41 -23.07 1.46 -15.23
N GLU A 42 -24.11 0.84 -15.81
CA GLU A 42 -25.51 1.13 -15.49
C GLU A 42 -25.86 0.84 -14.03
N ARG A 43 -25.40 -0.30 -13.48
CA ARG A 43 -25.59 -0.63 -12.06
C ARG A 43 -24.96 0.40 -11.12
N PHE A 44 -23.87 1.03 -11.54
CA PHE A 44 -23.21 2.09 -10.77
C PHE A 44 -23.73 3.50 -11.11
N GLY A 45 -24.73 3.63 -11.98
CA GLY A 45 -25.33 4.91 -12.35
C GLY A 45 -24.36 5.86 -13.07
N MET A 46 -23.40 5.31 -13.82
CA MET A 46 -22.39 6.08 -14.53
C MET A 46 -22.31 5.72 -16.01
N SER A 47 -21.67 6.57 -16.80
CA SER A 47 -21.40 6.26 -18.21
C SER A 47 -20.33 5.16 -18.33
N LEU A 48 -20.36 4.43 -19.45
CA LEU A 48 -19.35 3.40 -19.75
C LEU A 48 -17.91 3.97 -19.74
N SER A 49 -17.72 5.20 -20.23
CA SER A 49 -16.43 5.88 -20.20
C SER A 49 -15.95 6.16 -18.78
N GLU A 50 -16.83 6.66 -17.91
CA GLU A 50 -16.50 6.92 -16.50
C GLU A 50 -16.18 5.63 -15.77
N TYR A 51 -16.96 4.57 -16.02
CA TYR A 51 -16.74 3.26 -15.42
C TYR A 51 -15.36 2.69 -15.78
N VAL A 52 -14.98 2.78 -17.06
CA VAL A 52 -13.67 2.32 -17.53
C VAL A 52 -12.54 3.17 -16.97
N GLU A 53 -12.70 4.50 -16.87
CA GLU A 53 -11.73 5.38 -16.20
C GLU A 53 -11.50 4.96 -14.74
N VAL A 54 -12.56 4.67 -13.99
CA VAL A 54 -12.49 4.19 -12.61
C VAL A 54 -11.80 2.83 -12.51
N LEU A 55 -12.11 1.88 -13.40
CA LEU A 55 -11.46 0.56 -13.41
C LEU A 55 -9.95 0.67 -13.65
N VAL A 56 -9.54 1.54 -14.59
CA VAL A 56 -8.11 1.77 -14.88
C VAL A 56 -7.44 2.44 -13.69
N ALA A 57 -8.03 3.49 -13.12
CA ALA A 57 -7.49 4.17 -11.94
C ALA A 57 -7.30 3.20 -10.75
N ARG A 58 -8.32 2.39 -10.44
CA ARG A 58 -8.25 1.39 -9.36
C ARG A 58 -7.22 0.30 -9.60
N ARG A 59 -6.95 -0.06 -10.85
CA ARG A 59 -5.88 -1.03 -11.17
C ARG A 59 -4.50 -0.48 -10.80
N HIS A 60 -4.28 0.83 -10.91
CA HIS A 60 -3.05 1.47 -10.45
C HIS A 60 -2.99 1.59 -8.92
N GLU A 61 -4.13 1.80 -8.26
CA GLU A 61 -4.23 1.88 -6.80
C GLU A 61 -4.11 0.52 -6.09
N ASN A 62 -4.55 -0.57 -6.72
CA ASN A 62 -4.51 -1.93 -6.17
C ASN A 62 -3.46 -2.82 -6.84
N GLY A 63 -2.55 -2.23 -7.62
CA GLY A 63 -1.44 -2.97 -8.22
C GLY A 63 -0.40 -3.40 -7.17
N PRO A 64 0.51 -4.33 -7.51
CA PRO A 64 1.58 -4.77 -6.60
C PRO A 64 2.45 -3.61 -6.09
N GLU A 65 2.57 -2.52 -6.85
CA GLU A 65 3.24 -1.29 -6.43
C GLU A 65 2.59 -0.61 -5.20
N SER A 66 1.28 -0.73 -5.01
CA SER A 66 0.58 -0.14 -3.87
C SER A 66 0.83 -0.89 -2.57
N GLU A 67 0.82 -2.22 -2.64
CA GLU A 67 1.22 -3.08 -1.53
C GLU A 67 2.68 -2.85 -1.14
N LEU A 68 3.57 -2.76 -2.13
CA LEU A 68 4.98 -2.41 -1.93
C LEU A 68 5.16 -1.03 -1.29
N LYS A 69 4.40 -0.02 -1.71
CA LYS A 69 4.43 1.34 -1.10
C LYS A 69 3.98 1.31 0.35
N SER A 70 2.92 0.57 0.68
CA SER A 70 2.46 0.39 2.05
C SER A 70 3.53 -0.26 2.93
N VAL A 71 4.18 -1.31 2.43
CA VAL A 71 5.27 -2.00 3.13
C VAL A 71 6.49 -1.07 3.32
N ILE A 72 6.86 -0.29 2.30
CA ILE A 72 7.94 0.69 2.37
C ILE A 72 7.66 1.75 3.45
N GLU A 73 6.43 2.26 3.53
CA GLU A 73 6.07 3.24 4.55
C GLU A 73 6.08 2.64 5.97
N GLN A 74 5.64 1.40 6.14
CA GLN A 74 5.77 0.69 7.42
C GLN A 74 7.24 0.49 7.83
N LEU A 75 8.10 0.11 6.88
CA LEU A 75 9.53 -0.07 7.11
C LEU A 75 10.22 1.25 7.44
N LYS A 76 9.90 2.35 6.76
CA LYS A 76 10.42 3.69 7.09
C LYS A 76 10.06 4.11 8.51
N ARG A 77 8.81 3.91 8.94
CA ARG A 77 8.38 4.20 10.33
C ARG A 77 9.14 3.34 11.35
N ARG A 78 9.44 2.09 11.01
CA ARG A 78 10.29 1.25 11.86
C ARG A 78 11.73 1.76 11.88
N LEU A 79 12.27 2.17 10.74
CA LEU A 79 13.63 2.71 10.62
C LEU A 79 13.81 3.97 11.48
N THR A 80 12.82 4.88 11.49
CA THR A 80 12.85 6.06 12.36
C THR A 80 12.89 5.74 13.86
N LEU A 81 12.38 4.57 14.29
CA LEU A 81 12.52 4.13 15.67
C LEU A 81 13.95 3.65 15.97
N TYR A 82 14.60 3.00 15.01
CA TYR A 82 15.97 2.52 15.13
C TYR A 82 17.01 3.66 14.99
N GLU A 83 16.69 4.73 14.28
CA GLU A 83 17.53 5.93 14.13
C GLU A 83 17.49 6.87 15.35
N ASN A 84 16.63 6.61 16.35
CA ASN A 84 16.60 7.42 17.55
C ASN A 84 17.76 7.04 18.49
N ASP A 85 18.80 7.88 18.49
CA ASP A 85 20.01 7.72 19.32
C ASP A 85 19.72 7.49 20.81
N LEU A 86 18.66 8.09 21.37
CA LEU A 86 18.30 7.88 22.78
C LEU A 86 17.80 6.45 22.99
N LEU A 87 16.88 5.98 22.15
CA LEU A 87 16.36 4.60 22.24
C LEU A 87 17.47 3.57 22.03
N TYR A 88 18.41 3.85 21.12
CA TYR A 88 19.56 2.99 20.90
C TYR A 88 20.50 2.94 22.11
N LYS A 89 20.75 4.08 22.77
CA LYS A 89 21.52 4.13 24.03
C LYS A 89 20.82 3.36 25.15
N PHE A 90 19.50 3.48 25.27
CA PHE A 90 18.71 2.71 26.23
C PHE A 90 18.77 1.21 25.91
N PHE A 91 18.66 0.83 24.63
CA PHE A 91 18.81 -0.56 24.21
C PHE A 91 20.15 -1.14 24.65
N ASN A 92 21.26 -0.47 24.33
CA ASN A 92 22.59 -0.96 24.71
C ASN A 92 22.77 -1.08 26.23
N LYS A 93 22.08 -0.23 27.02
CA LYS A 93 22.14 -0.27 28.48
C LYS A 93 21.36 -1.44 29.09
N TYR A 94 20.22 -1.79 28.50
CA TYR A 94 19.27 -2.77 29.07
C TYR A 94 19.22 -4.09 28.29
N LYS A 95 20.01 -4.23 27.22
CA LYS A 95 20.09 -5.46 26.42
C LYS A 95 20.43 -6.67 27.30
N GLY A 96 19.67 -7.75 27.13
CA GLY A 96 19.82 -8.99 27.87
C GLY A 96 19.20 -8.99 29.27
N GLN A 97 18.57 -7.89 29.69
CA GLN A 97 17.78 -7.87 30.92
C GLN A 97 16.36 -8.34 30.66
N THR A 98 15.80 -9.04 31.65
CA THR A 98 14.39 -9.45 31.65
C THR A 98 13.63 -8.54 32.60
N PHE A 99 12.52 -7.97 32.13
CA PHE A 99 11.66 -7.12 32.95
C PHE A 99 10.31 -7.79 33.16
N HIS A 100 9.88 -7.84 34.42
CA HIS A 100 8.57 -8.34 34.82
C HIS A 100 7.59 -7.17 34.83
N PHE A 101 6.52 -7.27 34.04
CA PHE A 101 5.48 -6.26 34.02
C PHE A 101 4.10 -6.92 33.95
N LYS A 102 3.09 -6.16 34.39
CA LYS A 102 1.69 -6.58 34.28
C LYS A 102 1.09 -5.91 33.06
N ASP A 103 0.50 -6.70 32.18
CA ASP A 103 -0.19 -6.17 31.00
C ASP A 103 -1.50 -5.45 31.39
N GLN A 104 -2.15 -4.84 30.41
CA GLN A 104 -3.42 -4.12 30.60
C GLN A 104 -4.58 -5.03 31.02
N MET A 105 -4.42 -6.35 30.87
CA MET A 105 -5.40 -7.37 31.26
C MET A 105 -5.08 -7.96 32.64
N GLY A 106 -4.04 -7.46 33.31
CA GLY A 106 -3.64 -7.90 34.63
C GLY A 106 -2.80 -9.19 34.63
N LYS A 107 -2.31 -9.64 33.48
CA LYS A 107 -1.45 -10.83 33.37
C LYS A 107 0.01 -10.43 33.54
N GLU A 108 0.72 -11.16 34.39
CA GLU A 108 2.17 -11.00 34.55
C GLU A 108 2.87 -11.59 33.34
N SER A 109 3.84 -10.86 32.79
CA SER A 109 4.60 -11.27 31.62
C SER A 109 6.04 -10.78 31.71
N ASP A 110 6.93 -11.59 31.17
CA ASP A 110 8.37 -11.35 31.18
C ASP A 110 8.80 -10.87 29.79
N LEU A 111 9.45 -9.71 29.72
CA LEU A 111 10.02 -9.19 28.48
C LEU A 111 11.54 -9.25 28.55
N LEU A 112 12.15 -10.08 27.70
CA LEU A 112 13.58 -10.07 27.45
C LEU A 112 13.92 -8.97 26.44
N ILE A 113 14.82 -8.05 26.79
CA ILE A 113 15.25 -6.98 25.88
C ILE A 113 16.38 -7.51 24.99
N ASP A 114 16.04 -8.14 23.87
CA ASP A 114 16.99 -8.59 22.83
C ASP A 114 16.94 -7.74 21.56
N GLN A 115 15.83 -7.04 21.33
CA GLN A 115 15.63 -6.13 20.20
C GLN A 115 15.36 -4.68 20.64
N PRO A 116 15.77 -3.67 19.85
CA PRO A 116 15.57 -2.26 20.22
C PRO A 116 14.12 -1.87 20.46
N HIS A 117 13.17 -2.49 19.76
CA HIS A 117 11.74 -2.19 19.94
C HIS A 117 11.19 -2.65 21.30
N HIS A 118 11.86 -3.57 22.02
CA HIS A 118 11.47 -3.96 23.39
C HIS A 118 11.69 -2.83 24.40
N ILE A 119 12.62 -1.91 24.14
CA ILE A 119 12.81 -0.70 24.97
C ILE A 119 11.57 0.18 24.94
N TYR A 120 10.88 0.25 23.81
CA TYR A 120 9.65 1.03 23.70
C TYR A 120 8.53 0.44 24.57
N TYR A 121 8.37 -0.89 24.54
CA TYR A 121 7.43 -1.59 25.42
C TYR A 121 7.80 -1.43 26.89
N TYR A 122 9.09 -1.47 27.22
CA TYR A 122 9.56 -1.20 28.57
C TYR A 122 9.20 0.22 29.02
N LEU A 123 9.51 1.25 28.22
CA LEU A 123 9.21 2.64 28.56
C LEU A 123 7.71 2.90 28.71
N LEU A 124 6.88 2.35 27.81
CA LEU A 124 5.43 2.51 27.88
C LEU A 124 4.83 1.89 29.14
N ASN A 125 5.33 0.73 29.56
CA ASN A 125 4.82 0.06 30.76
C ASN A 125 5.44 0.64 32.03
N ALA A 126 6.71 1.06 32.03
CA ALA A 126 7.35 1.70 33.17
C ALA A 126 6.64 3.00 33.59
N VAL A 127 6.14 3.79 32.63
CA VAL A 127 5.41 5.03 32.91
C VAL A 127 4.01 4.77 33.49
N LYS A 128 3.40 3.60 33.23
CA LYS A 128 2.08 3.24 33.79
C LYS A 128 2.12 2.81 35.27
N PHE A 129 3.30 2.62 35.84
CA PHE A 129 3.51 2.16 37.23
C PHE A 129 4.05 3.24 38.18
N ASN A 130 4.10 4.50 37.76
CA ASN A 130 4.26 5.68 38.62
C ASN A 130 2.96 6.48 38.65
#